data_AF-X1RK54-F1
#
_entry.id   AF-X1RK54-F1
#
_cell.length_a   1.000
_cell.length_b   1.000
_cell.length_c   1.000
_cell.angle_alpha   90.00
_cell.angle_beta   90.00
_cell.angle_gamma   90.00
#
_symmetry.space_group_name_H-M   'P 1'
#
loop_
_entity.id
_entity.type
_entity.pdbx_description
1 polymer ?
#
loop_
_entity_poly.entity_id
_entity_poly.type
_entity_poly.pdbx_seq_one_letter_code
_entity_poly.pdbx_strand_id
1 'polypeptide(L)'
;HRGMELKADYVRLDLNSKEFLARGNVVFLEKSQEILAEEMKYNLREETGTAGDVRTFNKPWYIRAGKFEKAGPDGYLLEDGIFTTCDLSPPHYRFTAKR
;
A
#
# COMPACT_ATOMS: atom_id res chain seq x y z
N HIS A 1 -14.58 4.81 10.67
CA HIS A 1 -15.04 4.57 9.29
C HIS A 1 -15.30 3.09 9.11
N ARG A 2 -16.45 2.69 8.58
CA ARG A 2 -16.76 1.27 8.34
C ARG A 2 -16.01 0.82 7.07
N GLY A 3 -14.85 0.17 7.23
CA GLY A 3 -14.14 -0.48 6.12
C GLY A 3 -12.62 -0.24 6.01
N MET A 4 -11.99 0.44 6.98
CA MET A 4 -10.54 0.61 7.05
C MET A 4 -9.98 0.12 8.38
N GLU A 5 -8.88 -0.62 8.36
CA GLU A 5 -8.12 -1.06 9.53
C GLU A 5 -6.63 -0.77 9.31
N LEU A 6 -5.97 -0.25 10.34
CA LEU A 6 -4.54 0.07 10.32
C LEU A 6 -3.86 -0.56 11.54
N LYS A 7 -2.81 -1.34 11.29
CA LYS A 7 -1.88 -1.85 12.31
C LYS A 7 -0.46 -1.42 11.94
N ALA A 8 0.33 -1.03 12.94
CA ALA A 8 1.74 -0.70 12.80
C ALA A 8 2.38 -0.65 14.19
N ASP A 9 3.72 -0.64 14.24
CA ASP A 9 4.47 -0.46 15.47
C ASP A 9 4.30 0.97 16.02
N TYR A 10 4.16 1.95 15.12
CA TYR A 10 3.90 3.34 15.45
C TYR A 10 2.83 3.94 14.53
N VAL A 11 1.86 4.64 15.13
CA VAL A 11 0.85 5.42 14.42
C VAL A 11 0.73 6.81 15.03
N ARG A 12 0.78 7.84 14.17
CA ARG A 12 0.40 9.21 14.51
C ARG A 12 -0.80 9.60 13.67
N LEU A 13 -1.87 10.06 14.32
CA LEU A 13 -3.08 10.56 13.67
C LEU A 13 -3.24 12.05 13.98
N ASP A 14 -3.34 12.88 12.94
CA ASP A 14 -3.75 14.27 13.03
C ASP A 14 -5.23 14.39 12.66
N LEU A 15 -6.07 14.72 13.63
CA LEU A 15 -7.52 14.81 13.43
C LEU A 15 -7.96 16.10 12.71
N ASN A 16 -7.12 17.15 12.71
CA ASN A 16 -7.43 18.41 12.04
C ASN A 16 -7.27 18.25 10.53
N SER A 17 -6.12 17.73 10.10
CA SER A 17 -5.86 17.43 8.69
C SER A 17 -6.52 16.13 8.22
N LYS A 18 -6.88 15.25 9.17
CA LYS A 18 -7.34 13.87 8.91
C LYS A 18 -6.27 13.03 8.22
N GLU A 19 -5.02 13.20 8.62
CA GLU A 19 -3.88 12.44 8.09
C GLU A 19 -3.34 11.48 9.14
N PHE A 20 -2.92 10.29 8.71
CA PHE A 20 -2.11 9.42 9.54
C PHE A 20 -0.72 9.18 8.94
N LEU A 21 0.23 8.93 9.84
CA LEU A 21 1.55 8.41 9.53
C LEU A 21 1.75 7.12 10.33
N ALA A 22 2.10 6.04 9.64
CA ALA A 22 2.34 4.73 10.21
C ALA A 22 3.77 4.26 9.86
N ARG A 23 4.45 3.62 10.80
CA ARG A 23 5.81 3.10 10.64
C ARG A 23 5.99 1.77 11.35
N GLY A 24 6.74 0.87 10.71
CA GLY A 24 7.08 -0.46 11.21
C GLY A 24 5.91 -1.42 11.10
N ASN A 25 6.12 -2.55 10.41
CA ASN A 25 5.15 -3.62 10.24
C ASN A 25 3.74 -3.10 9.87
N VAL A 26 3.66 -2.17 8.91
CA VAL A 26 2.39 -1.52 8.56
C VAL A 26 1.51 -2.52 7.80
N VAL A 27 0.30 -2.73 8.30
CA VAL A 27 -0.78 -3.46 7.64
C VAL A 27 -1.96 -2.52 7.54
N PHE A 28 -2.30 -2.14 6.31
CA PHE A 28 -3.46 -1.31 6.01
C PHE A 28 -4.47 -2.11 5.19
N LEU A 29 -5.67 -2.26 5.72
CA LEU A 29 -6.79 -2.92 5.07
C LEU A 29 -7.80 -1.85 4.65
N GLU A 30 -8.09 -1.79 3.36
CA GLU A 30 -9.13 -0.94 2.79
C GLU A 30 -10.04 -1.80 1.91
N LYS A 31 -11.32 -1.90 2.26
CA LYS A 31 -12.30 -2.77 1.57
C LYS A 31 -11.82 -4.23 1.53
N SER A 32 -11.30 -4.70 0.39
CA SER A 32 -10.78 -6.05 0.16
C SER A 32 -9.29 -6.06 -0.20
N GLN A 33 -8.62 -4.91 -0.08
CA GLN A 33 -7.21 -4.77 -0.41
C GLN A 33 -6.40 -4.70 0.89
N GLU A 34 -5.35 -5.52 0.95
CA GLU A 34 -4.35 -5.49 2.02
C GLU A 34 -3.06 -4.90 1.48
N ILE A 35 -2.55 -3.87 2.15
CA ILE A 35 -1.30 -3.20 1.83
C ILE A 35 -0.35 -3.39 3.01
N LEU A 36 0.77 -4.06 2.76
CA LEU A 36 1.88 -4.22 3.68
C LEU A 36 2.98 -3.24 3.31
N ALA A 37 3.55 -2.54 4.27
CA ALA A 37 4.60 -1.53 4.03
C ALA A 37 5.50 -1.34 5.26
N GLU A 38 6.67 -0.73 5.05
CA GLU A 38 7.54 -0.27 6.17
C GLU A 38 7.07 1.09 6.71
N GLU A 39 6.58 1.96 5.83
CA GLU A 39 5.99 3.25 6.19
C GLU A 39 4.81 3.61 5.28
N MET A 40 3.85 4.34 5.84
CA MET A 40 2.69 4.85 5.12
C MET A 40 2.29 6.22 5.63
N LYS A 41 1.96 7.12 4.71
CA LYS A 41 1.23 8.38 4.96
C LYS A 41 -0.07 8.34 4.19
N TYR A 42 -1.18 8.71 4.82
CA TYR A 42 -2.48 8.70 4.16
C TYR A 42 -3.37 9.84 4.65
N ASN A 43 -4.10 10.46 3.72
CA ASN A 43 -5.10 11.49 3.97
C ASN A 43 -6.50 10.87 3.84
N LEU A 44 -7.22 10.78 4.97
CA LEU A 44 -8.54 10.16 5.04
C LEU A 44 -9.64 10.99 4.35
N ARG A 45 -9.41 12.28 4.09
CA ARG A 45 -10.37 13.16 3.42
C ARG A 45 -10.28 13.04 1.91
N GLU A 46 -9.06 13.02 1.39
CA GLU A 46 -8.77 12.99 -0.04
C GLU A 46 -8.67 11.55 -0.58
N GLU A 47 -8.59 10.56 0.30
CA GLU A 47 -8.32 9.16 -0.03
C GLU A 47 -7.03 9.00 -0.85
N THR A 48 -6.02 9.79 -0.50
CA THR A 48 -4.69 9.81 -1.11
C THR A 48 -3.64 9.36 -0.11
N GLY A 49 -2.53 8.83 -0.59
CA GLY A 49 -1.47 8.40 0.30
C GLY A 49 -0.24 7.86 -0.42
N THR A 50 0.82 7.69 0.35
CA THR A 50 2.09 7.14 -0.12
C THR A 50 2.55 6.04 0.83
N ALA A 51 3.11 4.98 0.30
CA ALA A 51 3.73 3.92 1.08
C ALA A 51 5.05 3.47 0.46
N GLY A 52 6.01 3.10 1.33
CA GLY A 52 7.33 2.61 0.94
C GLY A 52 7.46 1.10 1.13
N ASP A 53 8.23 0.46 0.24
CA ASP A 53 8.51 -0.98 0.25
C ASP A 53 7.23 -1.83 0.33
N VAL A 54 6.30 -1.54 -0.57
CA VAL A 54 4.95 -2.08 -0.55
C VAL A 54 4.89 -3.51 -1.03
N ARG A 55 4.06 -4.32 -0.36
CA ARG A 55 3.58 -5.61 -0.85
C ARG A 55 2.06 -5.63 -0.74
N THR A 56 1.39 -6.03 -1.82
CA THR A 56 -0.08 -6.17 -1.81
C THR A 56 -0.50 -7.34 -2.67
N PHE A 57 -1.66 -7.90 -2.35
CA PHE A 57 -2.32 -8.92 -3.14
C PHE A 57 -3.68 -8.38 -3.61
N ASN A 58 -3.83 -8.31 -4.93
CA ASN A 58 -5.09 -7.99 -5.57
C ASN A 58 -5.37 -9.05 -6.63
N LYS A 59 -6.22 -10.02 -6.27
CA LYS A 59 -6.40 -11.26 -7.03
C LYS A 59 -6.53 -11.02 -8.55
N PRO A 60 -5.74 -11.71 -9.39
CA PRO A 60 -4.77 -12.76 -9.06
C PRO A 60 -3.33 -12.28 -8.82
N TRP A 61 -3.10 -10.97 -8.67
CA TRP A 61 -1.78 -10.34 -8.70
C TRP A 61 -1.16 -10.18 -7.32
N TYR A 62 0.06 -10.69 -7.19
CA TYR A 62 1.03 -10.27 -6.18
C TYR A 62 1.82 -9.08 -6.73
N ILE A 63 1.81 -7.98 -5.98
CA ILE A 63 2.42 -6.72 -6.37
C ILE A 63 3.45 -6.34 -5.32
N ARG A 64 4.64 -5.94 -5.77
CA ARG A 64 5.66 -5.31 -4.93
C ARG A 64 6.10 -4.01 -5.57
N ALA A 65 6.37 -2.97 -4.79
CA ALA A 65 6.90 -1.71 -5.32
C ALA A 65 7.78 -1.04 -4.27
N GLY A 66 8.85 -0.37 -4.73
CA GLY A 66 9.67 0.46 -3.83
C GLY A 66 8.87 1.66 -3.31
N LYS A 67 8.03 2.23 -4.18
CA LYS A 67 7.10 3.31 -3.81
C LYS A 67 5.72 3.09 -4.41
N PHE A 68 4.72 3.32 -3.58
CA PHE A 68 3.31 3.29 -3.95
C PHE A 68 2.69 4.66 -3.66
N GLU A 69 1.92 5.17 -4.59
CA GLU A 69 1.15 6.40 -4.41
C GLU A 69 -0.30 6.17 -4.87
N LYS A 70 -1.24 6.47 -3.98
CA LYS A 70 -2.66 6.55 -4.31
C LYS A 70 -2.96 8.02 -4.64
N ALA A 71 -3.17 8.29 -5.93
CA ALA A 71 -3.39 9.63 -6.48
C ALA A 71 -4.89 10.04 -6.52
N GLY A 72 -5.76 9.23 -5.95
CA GLY A 72 -7.21 9.44 -5.88
C GLY A 72 -7.96 8.13 -5.64
N PRO A 73 -9.31 8.09 -5.71
CA PRO A 73 -10.10 6.89 -5.43
C PRO A 73 -9.70 5.66 -6.26
N ASP A 74 -9.38 5.87 -7.54
CA ASP A 74 -9.13 4.79 -8.52
C ASP A 74 -7.72 4.84 -9.16
N GLY A 75 -6.88 5.81 -8.76
CA GLY A 75 -5.58 6.07 -9.37
C GLY A 75 -4.42 5.61 -8.50
N TYR A 76 -3.54 4.78 -9.06
CA TYR A 76 -2.31 4.32 -8.39
C TYR A 76 -1.09 4.54 -9.27
N LEU A 77 -0.01 5.02 -8.66
CA LEU A 77 1.32 5.08 -9.25
C LEU A 77 2.26 4.16 -8.48
N LEU A 78 3.02 3.36 -9.21
CA LEU A 78 3.96 2.38 -8.68
C LEU A 78 5.33 2.65 -9.29
N GLU A 79 6.33 2.89 -8.46
CA GLU A 79 7.74 2.99 -8.89
C GLU A 79 8.50 1.73 -8.46
N ASP A 80 9.38 1.25 -9.33
CA ASP A 80 10.10 -0.01 -9.16
C ASP A 80 9.18 -1.21 -8.86
N GLY A 81 8.11 -1.32 -9.66
CA GLY A 81 7.04 -2.30 -9.53
C GLY A 81 7.41 -3.68 -10.05
N ILE A 82 7.02 -4.72 -9.31
CA ILE A 82 7.06 -6.14 -9.71
C ILE A 82 5.66 -6.73 -9.58
N PHE A 83 5.21 -7.42 -10.62
CA PHE A 83 3.89 -8.05 -10.68
C PHE A 83 4.00 -9.51 -11.10
N THR A 84 3.27 -10.40 -10.44
CA THR A 84 3.19 -11.83 -10.79
C THR A 84 1.87 -12.42 -10.31
N THR A 85 1.38 -13.51 -10.91
CA THR A 85 0.30 -14.32 -10.31
C THR A 85 0.81 -15.56 -9.60
N CYS A 86 2.14 -15.75 -9.52
CA CYS A 86 2.77 -16.85 -8.83
C CYS A 86 3.16 -16.41 -7.41
N ASP A 87 2.73 -17.18 -6.42
CA ASP A 87 2.95 -16.92 -4.99
C ASP A 87 4.31 -17.44 -4.46
N LEU A 88 5.07 -18.14 -5.30
CA LEU A 88 6.40 -18.66 -4.95
C LEU A 88 7.44 -17.55 -4.79
N SER A 89 8.45 -17.82 -3.97
CA SER A 89 9.60 -16.94 -3.76
C SER A 89 10.92 -17.69 -4.04
N PRO A 90 11.59 -17.45 -5.20
CA PRO A 90 11.19 -16.54 -6.29
C PRO A 90 10.05 -17.11 -7.17
N PRO A 91 9.29 -16.25 -7.87
CA PRO A 91 8.23 -16.68 -8.77
C PRO A 91 8.79 -17.20 -10.10
N HIS A 92 8.06 -18.09 -10.77
CA HIS A 92 8.43 -18.61 -12.10
C HIS A 92 8.55 -17.51 -13.16
N TYR A 93 7.74 -16.47 -13.03
CA TYR A 93 7.75 -15.33 -13.93
C TYR A 93 7.36 -14.05 -13.16
N ARG A 94 7.82 -12.90 -13.67
CA ARG A 94 7.45 -11.58 -13.16
C ARG A 94 7.48 -10.56 -14.27
N PHE A 95 6.60 -9.57 -14.18
CA PHE A 95 6.66 -8.33 -14.93
C PHE A 95 7.32 -7.26 -14.06
N THR A 96 8.12 -6.39 -14.66
CA THR A 96 8.79 -5.30 -13.94
C THR A 96 8.54 -3.98 -14.64
N ALA A 97 8.28 -2.92 -13.88
CA ALA A 97 8.13 -1.56 -14.37
C ALA A 97 8.98 -0.61 -13.53
N LYS A 98 9.64 0.35 -14.17
CA LYS A 98 10.54 1.29 -13.50
C LYS A 98 9.82 2.58 -13.09
N ARG A 99 8.92 3.09 -13.95
CA ARG A 99 8.10 4.29 -13.71
C ARG A 99 7.00 4.40 -14.76
#